data_AF-A0A940TRC8-F1
#
_entry.id   AF-A0A940TRC8-F1
#
_cell.length_a   1.000
_cell.length_b   1.000
_cell.length_c   1.000
_cell.angle_alpha   90.00
_cell.angle_beta   90.00
_cell.angle_gamma   90.00
#
_symmetry.space_group_name_H-M   'P 1'
#
loop_
_entity.id
_entity.type
_entity.pdbx_description
1 polymer ?
#
loop_
_entity_poly.entity_id
_entity_poly.type
_entity_poly.pdbx_seq_one_letter_code
_entity_poly.pdbx_strand_id
1 'polypeptide(L)'
;MDLSGLPRCSLIANGIYLLFQLPGVLLGIVFPGGLAVTTVQGILNMVAVSLATAYTAIAMILFYYDIRVRKEGFDLKMMAEKL
;
A
#
# COMPACT_ATOMS: atom_id res chain seq x y z
N MET A 1 -18.09 3.93 -3.79
CA MET A 1 -16.69 3.94 -3.30
C MET A 1 -15.90 4.76 -4.31
N ASP A 2 -15.36 5.91 -3.90
CA ASP A 2 -14.60 6.76 -4.81
C ASP A 2 -13.23 6.12 -5.06
N LEU A 3 -13.08 5.47 -6.22
CA LEU A 3 -11.89 4.71 -6.61
C LEU A 3 -10.71 5.62 -7.01
N SER A 4 -10.89 6.95 -7.03
CA SER A 4 -9.86 7.91 -7.44
C SER A 4 -8.66 7.99 -6.47
N GLY A 5 -8.81 7.57 -5.22
CA GLY A 5 -7.73 7.49 -4.23
C GLY A 5 -6.91 6.18 -4.24
N LEU A 6 -7.47 5.11 -4.82
CA LEU A 6 -6.85 3.79 -4.95
C LEU A 6 -5.50 3.80 -5.71
N PRO A 7 -5.34 4.52 -6.85
CA PRO A 7 -4.07 4.53 -7.56
C PRO A 7 -2.94 5.20 -6.77
N ARG A 8 -3.25 6.18 -5.90
CA ARG A 8 -2.23 6.84 -5.06
C ARG A 8 -1.68 5.92 -3.97
N CYS A 9 -2.54 5.10 -3.36
CA CYS A 9 -2.11 4.10 -2.37
C CYS A 9 -1.31 2.96 -3.02
N SER A 10 -1.69 2.56 -4.24
CA SER A 10 -0.94 1.61 -5.05
C SER A 10 0.47 2.11 -5.39
N LEU A 11 0.62 3.41 -5.70
CA LEU A 11 1.92 4.05 -5.97
C LEU A 11 2.88 3.99 -4.78
N ILE A 12 2.41 4.26 -3.56
CA ILE A 12 3.26 4.22 -2.35
C ILE A 12 3.66 2.77 -2.04
N ALA A 13 2.74 1.83 -2.18
CA ALA A 13 3.01 0.40 -2.00
C ALA A 13 4.04 -0.11 -3.01
N ASN A 14 3.92 0.30 -4.28
CA ASN A 14 4.90 -0.02 -5.31
C ASN A 14 6.26 0.64 -5.05
N GLY A 15 6.27 1.84 -4.47
CA GLY A 15 7.49 2.52 -4.03
C GLY A 15 8.23 1.74 -2.94
N ILE A 16 7.50 1.25 -1.92
CA ILE A 16 8.06 0.38 -0.88
C ILE A 16 8.63 -0.89 -1.51
N TYR A 17 7.86 -1.52 -2.41
CA TYR A 17 8.29 -2.74 -3.09
C TYR A 17 9.60 -2.51 -3.86
N LEU A 18 9.69 -1.43 -4.65
CA LEU A 18 10.88 -1.06 -5.40
C LEU A 18 12.11 -0.84 -4.51
N LEU A 19 11.94 -0.18 -3.36
CA LEU A 19 13.05 0.07 -2.43
C LEU A 19 13.70 -1.23 -1.92
N PHE A 20 12.90 -2.26 -1.65
CA PHE A 20 13.40 -3.55 -1.20
C PHE A 20 13.83 -4.48 -2.34
N GLN A 21 13.27 -4.32 -3.54
CA GLN A 21 13.67 -5.10 -4.72
C GLN A 21 15.02 -4.66 -5.30
N LEU A 22 15.31 -3.35 -5.31
CA LEU A 22 16.54 -2.79 -5.88
C LEU A 22 17.83 -3.46 -5.36
N PRO A 23 18.07 -3.59 -4.04
CA PRO A 23 19.25 -4.28 -3.53
C PRO A 23 19.28 -5.77 -3.92
N GLY A 24 18.11 -6.43 -4.00
CA GLY A 24 18.02 -7.82 -4.45
C GLY A 24 18.39 -8.02 -5.92
N VAL A 25 17.99 -7.08 -6.79
CA VAL A 25 18.37 -7.07 -8.21
C VAL A 25 19.87 -6.80 -8.37
N LEU A 26 20.42 -5.82 -7.65
CA LEU A 26 21.85 -5.52 -7.67
C LEU A 26 22.68 -6.72 -7.21
N LEU A 27 22.27 -7.39 -6.13
CA LEU A 27 22.90 -8.63 -5.67
C LEU A 27 22.86 -9.73 -6.72
N GLY A 28 21.74 -9.88 -7.44
CA GLY A 28 21.61 -10.88 -8.51
C GLY A 28 22.47 -10.59 -9.74
N ILE A 29 22.81 -9.34 -10.00
CA ILE A 29 23.71 -8.93 -11.09
C ILE A 29 25.17 -9.17 -10.70
N VAL A 30 25.56 -8.84 -9.45
CA VAL A 30 26.96 -8.96 -8.98
C VAL A 30 27.33 -10.42 -8.68
N PHE A 31 26.40 -11.20 -8.13
CA PHE A 31 26.59 -12.62 -7.81
C PHE A 31 25.55 -13.47 -8.56
N PRO A 32 25.83 -13.83 -9.83
CA PRO A 32 24.87 -14.55 -10.65
C PRO A 32 24.77 -16.01 -10.17
N GLY A 33 23.66 -16.31 -9.49
CA GLY A 33 23.30 -17.67 -9.12
C GLY A 33 23.98 -18.16 -7.84
N GLY A 34 23.16 -18.71 -6.94
CA GLY A 34 23.59 -19.27 -5.67
C GLY A 34 22.42 -19.36 -4.69
N LEU A 35 22.38 -20.42 -3.90
CA LEU A 35 21.30 -20.66 -2.93
C LEU A 35 21.21 -19.52 -1.88
N ALA A 36 22.34 -18.89 -1.56
CA ALA A 36 22.39 -17.71 -0.70
C ALA A 36 21.75 -16.46 -1.34
N VAL A 37 21.94 -16.25 -2.64
CA VAL A 37 21.37 -15.07 -3.34
C VAL A 37 19.86 -15.22 -3.50
N THR A 38 19.39 -16.43 -3.82
CA THR A 38 17.95 -16.70 -3.96
C THR A 38 17.21 -16.63 -2.63
N THR A 39 17.82 -17.10 -1.54
CA THR A 39 17.24 -16.98 -0.19
C THR A 39 17.17 -15.52 0.26
N VAL A 40 18.22 -14.72 0.05
CA VAL A 40 18.21 -13.28 0.37
C VAL A 40 17.14 -12.53 -0.46
N GLN A 41 17.01 -12.83 -1.75
CA GLN A 41 15.94 -12.27 -2.58
C GLN A 41 14.55 -12.69 -2.08
N GLY A 42 14.37 -13.94 -1.66
CA GLY A 42 13.11 -14.42 -1.08
C GLY A 42 12.73 -13.67 0.19
N ILE A 43 13.70 -13.43 1.08
CA ILE A 43 13.48 -12.67 2.32
C ILE A 43 13.14 -11.21 2.01
N LEU A 44 13.91 -10.56 1.13
CA LEU A 44 13.64 -9.18 0.71
C LEU A 44 12.23 -9.03 0.13
N ASN A 45 11.81 -9.99 -0.71
CA ASN A 45 10.46 -9.99 -1.28
C ASN A 45 9.39 -10.17 -0.19
N MET A 46 9.58 -11.09 0.74
CA MET A 46 8.63 -11.32 1.84
C MET A 46 8.45 -10.07 2.72
N VAL A 47 9.55 -9.38 3.02
CA VAL A 47 9.52 -8.08 3.73
C VAL A 47 8.82 -7.02 2.90
N ALA A 48 9.16 -6.90 1.62
CA ALA A 48 8.55 -5.92 0.71
C ALA A 48 7.02 -6.08 0.62
N VAL A 49 6.54 -7.32 0.42
CA VAL A 49 5.12 -7.64 0.29
C VAL A 49 4.39 -7.43 1.61
N SER A 50 4.97 -7.87 2.73
CA SER A 50 4.31 -7.70 4.04
C SER A 50 4.17 -6.22 4.43
N LEU A 51 5.18 -5.39 4.17
CA LEU A 51 5.08 -3.95 4.41
C LEU A 51 4.08 -3.27 3.45
N ALA A 52 4.14 -3.59 2.15
CA ALA A 52 3.24 -3.01 1.16
C ALA A 52 1.77 -3.36 1.44
N THR A 53 1.49 -4.61 1.85
CA THR A 53 0.14 -5.06 2.22
C THR A 53 -0.36 -4.42 3.51
N ALA A 54 0.49 -4.31 4.54
CA ALA A 54 0.12 -3.62 5.77
C ALA A 54 -0.19 -2.14 5.51
N TYR A 55 0.64 -1.46 4.73
CA TYR A 55 0.44 -0.04 4.40
C TYR A 55 -0.85 0.20 3.60
N THR A 56 -1.11 -0.64 2.58
CA THR A 56 -2.33 -0.55 1.78
C THR A 56 -3.58 -0.84 2.60
N ALA A 57 -3.53 -1.80 3.52
CA ALA A 57 -4.64 -2.09 4.43
C ALA A 57 -4.96 -0.88 5.34
N ILE A 58 -3.95 -0.27 5.95
CA ILE A 58 -4.14 0.92 6.80
C ILE A 58 -4.69 2.09 5.98
N ALA A 59 -4.13 2.34 4.80
CA ALA A 59 -4.58 3.40 3.92
C ALA A 59 -6.05 3.21 3.53
N MET A 60 -6.47 1.99 3.19
CA MET A 60 -7.87 1.66 2.87
C MET A 60 -8.82 1.92 4.04
N ILE A 61 -8.42 1.57 5.27
CA ILE A 61 -9.23 1.80 6.47
C ILE A 61 -9.42 3.31 6.72
N LEU A 62 -8.34 4.09 6.63
CA LEU A 62 -8.40 5.54 6.81
C LEU A 62 -9.26 6.20 5.72
N PHE A 63 -9.09 5.78 4.47
CA PHE A 63 -9.90 6.31 3.35
C PHE A 63 -11.38 5.99 3.52
N TYR A 64 -11.69 4.77 4.00
CA TYR A 64 -13.07 4.37 4.27
C TYR A 64 -13.70 5.22 5.37
N TYR A 65 -12.98 5.45 6.48
CA TYR A 65 -13.47 6.28 7.57
C TYR A 65 -13.64 7.75 7.17
N ASP A 66 -12.69 8.33 6.44
CA ASP A 66 -12.77 9.71 5.98
C ASP A 66 -13.99 9.93 5.05
N ILE A 67 -14.23 9.00 4.11
CA ILE A 67 -15.41 9.07 3.24
C ILE A 67 -16.70 8.88 4.04
N ARG A 68 -16.73 7.88 4.95
CA ARG A 68 -17.93 7.57 5.73
C ARG A 68 -18.34 8.73 6.63
N VAL A 69 -17.39 9.31 7.36
CA VAL A 69 -17.62 10.46 8.25
C VAL A 69 -18.14 11.67 7.48
N ARG A 70 -17.61 11.95 6.28
CA ARG A 70 -18.09 13.07 5.44
C ARG A 70 -19.51 12.83 4.92
N LYS A 71 -19.86 11.58 4.61
CA LYS A 71 -21.21 11.23 4.15
C LYS A 71 -22.24 11.29 5.28
N GLU A 72 -21.92 10.75 6.45
CA GLU A 72 -22.78 10.81 7.63
C GLU A 72 -22.96 12.26 8.13
N GLY A 73 -21.91 13.09 8.07
CA GLY A 73 -21.98 14.51 8.42
C GLY A 73 -22.75 15.37 7.41
N PHE A 74 -22.79 14.98 6.13
CA PHE A 74 -23.61 15.65 5.11
C PHE A 74 -25.09 15.28 5.24
N ASP A 75 -25.39 14.01 5.52
CA ASP A 75 -26.75 13.50 5.67
C ASP A 75 -27.47 14.15 6.88
N LEU A 76 -26.77 14.30 8.00
CA LEU A 76 -27.29 15.01 9.19
C LEU A 76 -27.61 16.48 8.93
N LYS A 77 -26.79 17.18 8.13
CA LYS A 77 -27.06 18.59 7.75
C LYS A 77 -28.29 18.71 6.86
N MET A 78 -28.48 17.76 5.93
CA MET A 78 -29.64 17.77 5.03
C MET A 78 -30.95 17.43 5.75
N MET A 79 -30.91 16.60 6.80
CA MET A 79 -32.08 16.34 7.65
C MET A 79 -32.43 17.55 8.52
N ALA A 80 -31.43 18.29 9.01
CA ALA A 80 -31.64 19.50 9.81
C ALA A 80 -32.18 20.69 9.00
N GLU A 81 -31.87 20.77 7.70
CA GLU A 81 -32.34 21.85 6.81
C GLU A 81 -33.80 21.63 6.30
N LYS A 82 -34.40 20.46 6.57
CA LYS A 82 -35.78 20.12 6.21
C LYS A 82 -36.78 20.21 7.37
N LEU A 83 -36.35 20.65 8.55
CA LEU A 83 -37.19 20.98 9.72
C LEU A 83 -37.29 22.50 9.88
#